data_AF-A0A4Y8UNV4-F1
#
_entry.id   AF-A0A4Y8UNV4-F1
#
_cell.length_a   1.000
_cell.length_b   1.000
_cell.length_c   1.000
_cell.angle_alpha   90.00
_cell.angle_beta   90.00
_cell.angle_gamma   90.00
#
_symmetry.space_group_name_H-M   'P 1'
#
loop_
_entity.id
_entity.type
_entity.pdbx_description
1 polymer ?
#
loop_
_entity_poly.entity_id
_entity_poly.type
_entity_poly.pdbx_seq_one_letter_code
_entity_poly.pdbx_strand_id
1 'polypeptide(L)'
;MSRTATTVSAVLIVKDEEAVLEECLASVAWADEVVVYDTGSSDRTREIARRLATTVVEGRWDDDFGAARNRALAHATGRWVLAIDADERFEGDGDALRHELARHDADADVLTVTIVDVADRAAGESGSFLGARLVRRAAVRWEGALHEQPVRLDGAPTRLRRATGVALVHVGYRPDVLAAKDKGARNVRIARAALDAALAADAAPAVVAARRANLARSLMLDAELPEALATAHAAHASGLLTPAEAVQLARAMVDAATAVEDDAAREHWFAVWAENAGTAAWVDAARARLAARRGDAEAALEALRRVPTTAVDAMGLRFDKYAHTAPWAWALAQLGRRREALRVVVEAVGRGHVAVSPTGLLDLFDRAQVLEVLAAVRDDEWHVYVHTCVQQVLAAPDGAPRSRAFLLLLNEARPRDLRTAVACGHVARRLSLEEAATWAASLRTHGLAELCPLVVIACDPACDPRQRALAGALAWDVYRDPRGRDGLADALPLVAPEHEAELLDQLDVLAPGLVGRAG
;
A
#
# COMPACT_ATOMS: atom_id res chain seq x y z
N MET A 1 5.15 -30.86 29.67
CA MET A 1 5.57 -31.00 28.26
C MET A 1 5.59 -29.61 27.66
N SER A 2 6.78 -29.10 27.35
CA SER A 2 6.95 -27.77 26.73
C SER A 2 6.30 -27.81 25.34
N ARG A 3 5.23 -27.04 25.13
CA ARG A 3 4.62 -26.89 23.80
C ARG A 3 5.65 -26.15 22.97
N THR A 4 6.27 -26.83 21.99
CA THR A 4 7.22 -26.22 21.06
C THR A 4 6.58 -24.95 20.50
N ALA A 5 7.29 -23.82 20.60
CA ALA A 5 6.82 -22.55 20.06
C ALA A 5 6.43 -22.73 18.59
N THR A 6 5.29 -22.17 18.19
CA THR A 6 4.81 -22.25 16.80
C THR A 6 5.79 -21.50 15.90
N THR A 7 6.47 -22.22 15.02
CA THR A 7 7.43 -21.63 14.07
C THR A 7 6.73 -21.11 12.81
N VAL A 8 7.20 -19.98 12.30
CA VAL A 8 6.64 -19.28 11.14
C VAL A 8 7.76 -19.00 10.14
N SER A 9 7.57 -19.42 8.89
CA SER A 9 8.40 -18.97 7.76
C SER A 9 7.68 -17.87 6.98
N ALA A 10 8.35 -16.76 6.69
CA ALA A 10 7.89 -15.81 5.66
C ALA A 10 8.39 -16.29 4.29
N VAL A 11 7.49 -16.41 3.31
CA VAL A 11 7.81 -16.99 2.00
C VAL A 11 7.34 -16.04 0.90
N LEU A 12 8.27 -15.68 0.02
CA LEU A 12 8.06 -14.72 -1.07
C LEU A 12 8.42 -15.36 -2.41
N ILE A 13 7.68 -14.99 -3.45
CA ILE A 13 8.12 -15.11 -4.84
C ILE A 13 8.43 -13.70 -5.34
N VAL A 14 9.57 -13.50 -6.01
CA VAL A 14 10.03 -12.16 -6.41
C VAL A 14 10.48 -12.12 -7.87
N LYS A 15 10.34 -10.94 -8.49
CA LYS A 15 10.84 -10.61 -9.83
C LYS A 15 10.99 -9.09 -9.98
N ASP A 16 12.23 -8.60 -10.02
CA ASP A 16 12.54 -7.18 -10.25
C ASP A 16 11.86 -6.22 -9.24
N GLU A 17 12.06 -6.47 -7.94
CA GLU A 17 11.44 -5.76 -6.82
C GLU A 17 12.46 -4.97 -5.99
N GLU A 18 13.59 -4.52 -6.57
CA GLU A 18 14.66 -3.82 -5.83
C GLU A 18 14.19 -2.56 -5.09
N ALA A 19 13.09 -1.97 -5.55
CA ALA A 19 12.48 -0.77 -5.02
C ALA A 19 11.78 -0.96 -3.67
N VAL A 20 11.25 -2.15 -3.40
CA VAL A 20 10.31 -2.41 -2.29
C VAL A 20 10.73 -3.58 -1.40
N LEU A 21 11.55 -4.49 -1.93
CA LEU A 21 11.91 -5.74 -1.25
C LEU A 21 12.58 -5.52 0.11
N GLU A 22 13.43 -4.50 0.25
CA GLU A 22 14.13 -4.23 1.51
C GLU A 22 13.16 -3.90 2.66
N GLU A 23 12.15 -3.08 2.40
CA GLU A 23 11.13 -2.75 3.41
C GLU A 23 10.24 -3.94 3.75
N CYS A 24 9.87 -4.75 2.73
CA CYS A 24 9.13 -5.98 2.91
C CYS A 24 9.88 -6.96 3.83
N LEU A 25 11.15 -7.28 3.51
CA LEU A 25 11.96 -8.21 4.29
C LEU A 25 12.22 -7.71 5.71
N ALA A 26 12.44 -6.41 5.89
CA ALA A 26 12.57 -5.82 7.22
C ALA A 26 11.30 -5.98 8.07
N SER A 27 10.11 -5.88 7.46
CA SER A 27 8.83 -6.01 8.17
C SER A 27 8.54 -7.43 8.69
N VAL A 28 9.18 -8.45 8.10
CA VAL A 28 9.03 -9.86 8.48
C VAL A 28 10.24 -10.44 9.21
N ALA A 29 11.19 -9.59 9.64
CA ALA A 29 12.40 -10.02 10.36
C ALA A 29 12.12 -10.73 11.70
N TRP A 30 10.89 -10.68 12.21
CA TRP A 30 10.43 -11.42 13.38
C TRP A 30 10.15 -12.91 13.10
N ALA A 31 10.03 -13.31 11.84
CA ALA A 31 9.81 -14.71 11.44
C ALA A 31 11.05 -15.57 11.74
N ASP A 32 10.85 -16.87 11.97
CA ASP A 32 11.95 -17.79 12.27
C ASP A 32 12.83 -18.05 11.03
N GLU A 33 12.24 -17.87 9.85
CA GLU A 33 12.88 -18.14 8.56
C GLU A 33 12.25 -17.23 7.50
N VAL A 34 13.09 -16.67 6.62
CA VAL A 34 12.64 -15.91 5.44
C VAL A 34 13.15 -16.59 4.18
N VAL A 35 12.23 -17.06 3.34
CA VAL A 35 12.50 -17.74 2.07
C VAL A 35 12.11 -16.83 0.91
N VAL A 36 13.09 -16.50 0.07
CA VAL A 36 12.87 -15.74 -1.16
C VAL A 36 13.11 -16.67 -2.35
N TYR A 37 12.07 -16.87 -3.16
CA TYR A 37 12.16 -17.58 -4.44
C TYR A 37 12.19 -16.57 -5.58
N ASP A 38 13.38 -16.30 -6.11
CA ASP A 38 13.56 -15.39 -7.24
C ASP A 38 13.24 -16.10 -8.55
N THR A 39 12.27 -15.56 -9.30
CA THR A 39 11.77 -16.15 -10.53
C THR A 39 12.50 -15.67 -11.79
N GLY A 40 13.58 -14.90 -11.62
CA GLY A 40 14.48 -14.51 -12.71
C GLY A 40 14.84 -13.03 -12.74
N SER A 41 15.02 -12.37 -11.60
CA SER A 41 15.34 -10.92 -11.53
C SER A 41 16.60 -10.53 -12.32
N SER A 42 16.56 -9.33 -12.90
CA SER A 42 17.63 -8.70 -13.67
C SER A 42 18.18 -7.42 -13.02
N ASP A 43 17.51 -6.94 -11.97
CA ASP A 43 17.91 -5.79 -11.14
C ASP A 43 18.66 -6.25 -9.86
N ARG A 44 18.79 -5.36 -8.86
CA ARG A 44 19.47 -5.68 -7.59
C ARG A 44 18.63 -6.51 -6.61
N THR A 45 17.45 -7.01 -6.99
CA THR A 45 16.57 -7.82 -6.11
C THR A 45 17.33 -8.97 -5.45
N ARG A 46 18.16 -9.69 -6.21
CA ARG A 46 18.96 -10.82 -5.68
C ARG A 46 19.98 -10.38 -4.63
N GLU A 47 20.63 -9.23 -4.84
CA GLU A 47 21.61 -8.69 -3.91
C GLU A 47 20.93 -8.34 -2.58
N ILE A 48 19.78 -7.66 -2.65
CA ILE A 48 18.98 -7.27 -1.49
C ILE A 48 18.49 -8.52 -0.74
N ALA A 49 17.93 -9.51 -1.45
CA ALA A 49 17.46 -10.75 -0.87
C ALA A 49 18.56 -11.49 -0.10
N ARG A 50 19.77 -11.63 -0.68
CA ARG A 50 20.89 -12.33 -0.03
C ARG A 50 21.39 -11.63 1.24
N ARG A 51 21.16 -10.32 1.38
CA ARG A 51 21.53 -9.56 2.58
C ARG A 51 20.56 -9.78 3.74
N LEU A 52 19.28 -10.01 3.45
CA LEU A 52 18.19 -9.90 4.44
C LEU A 52 17.41 -11.20 4.65
N ALA A 53 17.38 -12.12 3.69
CA ALA A 53 16.65 -13.38 3.79
C ALA A 53 17.54 -14.53 4.31
N THR A 54 16.91 -15.52 4.96
CA THR A 54 17.58 -16.74 5.42
C THR A 54 17.96 -17.65 4.26
N THR A 55 17.05 -17.79 3.30
CA THR A 55 17.20 -18.67 2.14
C THR A 55 16.80 -17.93 0.88
N VAL A 56 17.71 -17.87 -0.09
CA VAL A 56 17.42 -17.33 -1.43
C VAL A 56 17.55 -18.47 -2.44
N VAL A 57 16.47 -18.74 -3.17
CA VAL A 57 16.41 -19.79 -4.19
C VAL A 57 16.22 -19.12 -5.53
N GLU A 58 17.17 -19.36 -6.45
CA GLU A 58 17.01 -18.99 -7.84
C GLU A 58 16.19 -20.06 -8.54
N GLY A 59 15.08 -19.63 -9.12
CA GLY A 59 14.07 -20.48 -9.69
C GLY A 59 13.66 -20.04 -11.08
N ARG A 60 12.79 -20.83 -11.70
CA ARG A 60 12.17 -20.50 -12.98
C ARG A 60 10.75 -19.94 -12.82
N TRP A 61 10.41 -19.03 -13.70
CA TRP A 61 9.04 -18.58 -13.97
C TRP A 61 8.43 -19.44 -15.08
N ASP A 62 7.34 -20.15 -14.77
CA ASP A 62 6.64 -21.04 -15.70
C ASP A 62 5.24 -20.51 -16.06
N ASP A 63 5.01 -19.19 -15.97
CA ASP A 63 3.68 -18.57 -16.16
C ASP A 63 2.60 -19.14 -15.20
N ASP A 64 3.01 -19.57 -14.00
CA ASP A 64 2.14 -20.16 -12.97
C ASP A 64 2.55 -19.71 -11.56
N PHE A 65 1.75 -18.80 -10.97
CA PHE A 65 1.94 -18.28 -9.62
C PHE A 65 1.82 -19.36 -8.55
N GLY A 66 0.83 -20.26 -8.66
CA GLY A 66 0.64 -21.36 -7.72
C GLY A 66 1.82 -22.32 -7.71
N ALA A 67 2.38 -22.66 -8.88
CA ALA A 67 3.57 -23.49 -9.01
C ALA A 67 4.80 -22.79 -8.41
N ALA A 68 4.97 -21.49 -8.64
CA ALA A 68 6.04 -20.72 -8.01
C ALA A 68 5.91 -20.70 -6.48
N ARG A 69 4.70 -20.45 -5.94
CA ARG A 69 4.45 -20.51 -4.49
C ARG A 69 4.68 -21.90 -3.90
N ASN A 70 4.31 -22.96 -4.61
CA ASN A 70 4.56 -24.33 -4.15
C ASN A 70 6.05 -24.67 -4.13
N ARG A 71 6.82 -24.21 -5.11
CA ARG A 71 8.28 -24.36 -5.11
C ARG A 71 8.91 -23.59 -3.95
N ALA A 72 8.52 -22.34 -3.75
CA ALA A 72 8.96 -21.55 -2.61
C ALA A 72 8.60 -22.21 -1.26
N LEU A 73 7.37 -22.71 -1.14
CA LEU A 73 6.85 -23.42 0.03
C LEU A 73 7.67 -24.67 0.39
N ALA A 74 8.22 -25.37 -0.61
CA ALA A 74 9.02 -26.57 -0.41
C ALA A 74 10.35 -26.29 0.33
N HIS A 75 10.84 -25.05 0.31
CA HIS A 75 12.04 -24.62 1.03
C HIS A 75 11.76 -24.12 2.44
N ALA A 76 10.49 -23.92 2.81
CA ALA A 76 10.12 -23.49 4.15
C ALA A 76 10.16 -24.66 5.15
N THR A 77 10.66 -24.40 6.35
CA THR A 77 10.75 -25.36 7.45
C THR A 77 9.76 -25.09 8.58
N GLY A 78 9.21 -23.88 8.63
CA GLY A 78 8.20 -23.44 9.59
C GLY A 78 6.94 -24.31 9.56
N ARG A 79 6.28 -24.40 10.74
CA ARG A 79 4.99 -25.09 10.86
C ARG A 79 3.90 -24.33 10.09
N TRP A 80 3.92 -23.02 10.22
CA TRP A 80 3.09 -22.07 9.48
C TRP A 80 3.94 -21.27 8.50
N VAL A 81 3.31 -20.84 7.42
CA VAL A 81 3.92 -20.02 6.39
C VAL A 81 3.09 -18.76 6.19
N LEU A 82 3.73 -17.60 6.32
CA LEU A 82 3.21 -16.33 5.85
C LEU A 82 3.64 -16.14 4.39
N ALA A 83 2.70 -16.30 3.47
CA ALA A 83 2.91 -16.05 2.04
C ALA A 83 2.69 -14.56 1.75
N ILE A 84 3.76 -13.78 1.73
CA ILE A 84 3.75 -12.33 1.56
C ILE A 84 4.34 -11.94 0.20
N ASP A 85 3.83 -10.88 -0.41
CA ASP A 85 4.35 -10.35 -1.68
C ASP A 85 5.39 -9.24 -1.43
N ALA A 86 6.31 -9.03 -2.38
CA ALA A 86 7.45 -8.12 -2.18
C ALA A 86 7.04 -6.64 -2.03
N ASP A 87 5.86 -6.27 -2.52
CA ASP A 87 5.23 -4.96 -2.40
C ASP A 87 4.24 -4.88 -1.22
N GLU A 88 4.28 -5.85 -0.30
CA GLU A 88 3.55 -5.84 0.95
C GLU A 88 4.49 -5.67 2.16
N ARG A 89 4.00 -5.01 3.21
CA ARG A 89 4.69 -4.87 4.50
C ARG A 89 3.82 -5.48 5.60
N PHE A 90 4.40 -6.32 6.44
CA PHE A 90 3.72 -6.84 7.61
C PHE A 90 3.58 -5.77 8.69
N GLU A 91 2.36 -5.62 9.21
CA GLU A 91 2.07 -4.78 10.36
C GLU A 91 1.38 -5.57 11.47
N GLY A 92 1.88 -5.43 12.68
CA GLY A 92 1.38 -6.11 13.87
C GLY A 92 2.50 -6.68 14.73
N ASP A 93 2.14 -7.47 15.73
CA ASP A 93 3.07 -8.14 16.64
C ASP A 93 3.23 -9.62 16.22
N GLY A 94 4.43 -9.98 15.76
CA GLY A 94 4.77 -11.33 15.34
C GLY A 94 4.64 -12.38 16.45
N ASP A 95 4.89 -12.01 17.71
CA ASP A 95 4.72 -12.92 18.84
C ASP A 95 3.25 -13.10 19.20
N ALA A 96 2.44 -12.03 19.14
CA ALA A 96 1.00 -12.14 19.28
C ALA A 96 0.41 -13.07 18.20
N LEU A 97 0.86 -12.92 16.96
CA LEU A 97 0.47 -13.78 15.84
C LEU A 97 0.87 -15.25 16.08
N ARG A 98 2.10 -15.52 16.57
CA ARG A 98 2.52 -16.88 16.94
C ARG A 98 1.58 -17.50 17.98
N HIS A 99 1.20 -16.75 19.00
CA HIS A 99 0.25 -17.22 20.01
C HIS A 99 -1.12 -17.54 19.40
N GLU A 100 -1.62 -16.70 18.49
CA GLU A 100 -2.87 -16.93 17.77
C GLU A 100 -2.81 -18.20 16.90
N LEU A 101 -1.77 -18.36 16.09
CA LEU A 101 -1.55 -19.56 15.27
C LEU A 101 -1.48 -20.83 16.15
N ALA A 102 -0.88 -20.72 17.33
CA ALA A 102 -0.80 -21.82 18.28
C ALA A 102 -2.15 -22.19 18.93
N ARG A 103 -3.12 -21.26 18.97
CA ARG A 103 -4.50 -21.54 19.42
C ARG A 103 -5.31 -22.22 18.31
N HIS A 104 -5.05 -21.84 17.06
CA HIS A 104 -5.69 -22.40 15.88
C HIS A 104 -5.02 -23.66 15.32
N ASP A 105 -4.11 -24.25 16.08
CA ASP A 105 -3.28 -25.33 15.59
C ASP A 105 -4.07 -26.62 15.30
N ALA A 106 -5.25 -26.81 15.89
CA ALA A 106 -6.08 -27.99 15.70
C ALA A 106 -7.25 -27.77 14.72
N ASP A 107 -7.67 -26.52 14.49
CA ASP A 107 -8.93 -26.20 13.82
C ASP A 107 -8.79 -25.30 12.58
N ALA A 108 -7.55 -24.95 12.20
CA ALA A 108 -7.27 -24.16 11.01
C ALA A 108 -6.15 -24.75 10.15
N ASP A 109 -6.37 -24.67 8.84
CA ASP A 109 -5.36 -24.93 7.80
C ASP A 109 -4.84 -23.62 7.22
N VAL A 110 -5.72 -22.60 7.19
CA VAL A 110 -5.45 -21.30 6.58
C VAL A 110 -6.08 -20.21 7.43
N LEU A 111 -5.31 -19.16 7.69
CA LEU A 111 -5.80 -17.90 8.26
C LEU A 111 -5.79 -16.83 7.18
N THR A 112 -6.93 -16.14 7.03
CA THR A 112 -7.01 -14.95 6.20
C THR A 112 -6.48 -13.74 6.96
N VAL A 113 -5.70 -12.90 6.27
CA VAL A 113 -5.15 -11.66 6.80
C VAL A 113 -5.81 -10.50 6.07
N THR A 114 -6.07 -9.42 6.80
CA THR A 114 -6.51 -8.16 6.20
C THR A 114 -5.33 -7.58 5.40
N ILE A 115 -5.48 -7.51 4.08
CA ILE A 115 -4.56 -6.77 3.22
C ILE A 115 -5.11 -5.36 3.10
N VAL A 116 -4.25 -4.37 3.24
CA VAL A 116 -4.57 -2.95 3.23
C VAL A 116 -3.78 -2.31 2.11
N ASP A 117 -4.45 -1.96 1.04
CA ASP A 117 -3.90 -1.19 -0.06
C ASP A 117 -3.79 0.29 0.35
N VAL A 118 -2.55 0.77 0.41
CA VAL A 118 -2.24 2.15 0.79
C VAL A 118 -2.72 3.13 -0.27
N ALA A 119 -2.69 2.77 -1.55
CA ALA A 119 -3.16 3.65 -2.62
C ALA A 119 -4.68 3.86 -2.50
N ASP A 120 -5.42 2.78 -2.27
CA ASP A 120 -6.85 2.85 -2.03
C ASP A 120 -7.17 3.59 -0.72
N ARG A 121 -6.46 3.28 0.39
CA ARG A 121 -6.62 4.02 1.66
C ARG A 121 -6.30 5.51 1.51
N ALA A 122 -5.24 5.85 0.78
CA ALA A 122 -4.86 7.22 0.49
C ALA A 122 -5.90 7.90 -0.41
N ALA A 123 -6.49 7.19 -1.36
CA ALA A 123 -7.61 7.69 -2.17
C ALA A 123 -8.93 7.81 -1.37
N GLY A 124 -8.94 7.47 -0.08
CA GLY A 124 -10.12 7.54 0.77
C GLY A 124 -11.10 6.38 0.55
N GLU A 125 -10.58 5.24 0.10
CA GLU A 125 -11.32 4.00 -0.11
C GLU A 125 -11.12 3.03 1.06
N SER A 126 -12.10 2.14 1.29
CA SER A 126 -11.87 0.91 2.06
C SER A 126 -10.96 -0.01 1.25
N GLY A 127 -9.67 0.30 1.22
CA GLY A 127 -8.64 -0.45 0.51
C GLY A 127 -8.31 -1.79 1.15
N SER A 128 -9.26 -2.47 1.79
CA SER A 128 -8.97 -3.71 2.49
C SER A 128 -9.77 -4.90 2.00
N PHE A 129 -9.09 -6.03 1.88
CA PHE A 129 -9.68 -7.32 1.55
C PHE A 129 -9.02 -8.41 2.38
N LEU A 130 -9.65 -9.58 2.43
CA LEU A 130 -9.11 -10.75 3.12
C LEU A 130 -8.34 -11.60 2.11
N GLY A 131 -7.05 -11.79 2.35
CA GLY A 131 -6.20 -12.71 1.60
C GLY A 131 -5.86 -13.95 2.41
N ALA A 132 -5.89 -15.12 1.80
CA ALA A 132 -5.46 -16.38 2.40
C ALA A 132 -3.92 -16.43 2.51
N ARG A 133 -3.35 -15.75 3.51
CA ARG A 133 -1.91 -15.44 3.58
C ARG A 133 -1.13 -16.30 4.59
N LEU A 134 -1.79 -16.85 5.61
CA LEU A 134 -1.17 -17.71 6.61
C LEU A 134 -1.61 -19.14 6.40
N VAL A 135 -0.69 -20.03 6.06
CA VAL A 135 -1.01 -21.40 5.66
C VAL A 135 -0.23 -22.44 6.45
N ARG A 136 -0.88 -23.57 6.77
CA ARG A 136 -0.22 -24.70 7.40
C ARG A 136 0.57 -25.47 6.35
N ARG A 137 1.90 -25.34 6.41
CA ARG A 137 2.83 -25.86 5.39
C ARG A 137 2.56 -27.32 4.99
N ALA A 138 2.32 -28.18 5.98
CA ALA A 138 2.15 -29.63 5.76
C ALA A 138 0.72 -30.04 5.38
N ALA A 139 -0.24 -29.12 5.33
CA ALA A 139 -1.64 -29.45 5.06
C ALA A 139 -2.18 -28.89 3.75
N VAL A 140 -1.51 -27.89 3.15
CA VAL A 140 -2.01 -27.24 1.94
C VAL A 140 -0.99 -27.21 0.80
N ARG A 141 -1.50 -26.97 -0.40
CA ARG A 141 -0.76 -26.52 -1.58
C ARG A 141 -1.54 -25.43 -2.30
N TRP A 142 -0.87 -24.62 -3.10
CA TRP A 142 -1.49 -23.62 -3.94
C TRP A 142 -2.00 -24.24 -5.24
N GLU A 143 -3.22 -23.89 -5.65
CA GLU A 143 -3.81 -24.29 -6.93
C GLU A 143 -4.26 -23.10 -7.76
N GLY A 144 -3.92 -23.14 -9.05
CA GLY A 144 -4.24 -22.10 -10.03
C GLY A 144 -3.00 -21.35 -10.50
N ALA A 145 -2.89 -21.17 -11.81
CA ALA A 145 -1.78 -20.43 -12.40
C ALA A 145 -1.87 -18.91 -12.14
N LEU A 146 -3.08 -18.41 -11.88
CA LEU A 146 -3.38 -17.03 -11.51
C LEU A 146 -4.56 -17.02 -10.55
N HIS A 147 -4.53 -16.12 -9.55
CA HIS A 147 -5.50 -16.07 -8.45
C HIS A 147 -5.54 -17.39 -7.66
N GLU A 148 -4.36 -17.93 -7.42
CA GLU A 148 -4.12 -19.19 -6.74
C GLU A 148 -4.73 -19.23 -5.34
N GLN A 149 -5.26 -20.39 -4.96
CA GLN A 149 -5.87 -20.60 -3.65
C GLN A 149 -5.18 -21.75 -2.91
N PRO A 150 -5.02 -21.67 -1.59
CA PRO A 150 -4.55 -22.80 -0.80
C PRO A 150 -5.67 -23.84 -0.66
N VAL A 151 -5.40 -25.04 -1.15
CA VAL A 151 -6.27 -26.21 -1.02
C VAL A 151 -5.61 -27.25 -0.14
N ARG A 152 -6.40 -28.04 0.58
CA ARG A 152 -5.84 -29.12 1.39
C ARG A 152 -5.29 -30.24 0.52
N LEU A 153 -4.17 -30.81 0.95
CA LEU A 153 -3.51 -31.92 0.27
C LEU A 153 -4.39 -33.19 0.20
N ASP A 154 -5.28 -33.37 1.16
CA ASP A 154 -6.21 -34.50 1.23
C ASP A 154 -7.52 -34.29 0.45
N GLY A 155 -7.67 -33.15 -0.23
CA GLY A 155 -8.85 -32.81 -1.04
C GLY A 155 -10.09 -32.43 -0.24
N ALA A 156 -10.03 -32.42 1.09
CA ALA A 156 -11.14 -31.94 1.92
C ALA A 156 -11.23 -30.40 1.89
N PRO A 157 -12.38 -29.82 2.26
CA PRO A 157 -12.51 -28.37 2.38
C PRO A 157 -11.49 -27.77 3.36
N THR A 158 -10.85 -26.67 2.96
CA THR A 158 -9.90 -25.91 3.78
C THR A 158 -10.59 -25.35 5.02
N ARG A 159 -10.03 -25.59 6.20
CA ARG A 159 -10.52 -24.95 7.43
C ARG A 159 -9.96 -23.53 7.54
N LEU A 160 -10.81 -22.55 7.30
CA LEU A 160 -10.48 -21.14 7.32
C LEU A 160 -10.75 -20.51 8.69
N ARG A 161 -9.81 -19.67 9.12
CA ARG A 161 -9.96 -18.73 10.23
C ARG A 161 -9.51 -17.34 9.78
N ARG A 162 -9.78 -16.32 10.57
CA ARG A 162 -9.31 -14.96 10.32
C ARG A 162 -8.25 -14.61 11.35
N ALA A 163 -7.12 -14.08 10.89
CA ALA A 163 -6.08 -13.54 11.75
C ALA A 163 -6.53 -12.19 12.35
N THR A 164 -6.20 -11.94 13.62
CA THR A 164 -6.51 -10.70 14.32
C THR A 164 -5.25 -9.94 14.74
N GLY A 165 -5.33 -8.61 14.85
CA GLY A 165 -4.20 -7.79 15.30
C GLY A 165 -3.02 -7.71 14.33
N VAL A 166 -3.17 -8.22 13.11
CA VAL A 166 -2.16 -8.16 12.04
C VAL A 166 -2.81 -7.75 10.71
N ALA A 167 -2.01 -7.09 9.87
CA ALA A 167 -2.36 -6.70 8.52
C ALA A 167 -1.15 -6.83 7.59
N LEU A 168 -1.41 -6.91 6.28
CA LEU A 168 -0.40 -6.71 5.25
C LEU A 168 -0.71 -5.40 4.54
N VAL A 169 0.20 -4.44 4.63
CA VAL A 169 0.06 -3.15 3.98
C VAL A 169 0.70 -3.24 2.60
N HIS A 170 -0.14 -3.27 1.57
CA HIS A 170 0.29 -3.25 0.18
C HIS A 170 0.68 -1.82 -0.20
N VAL A 171 1.97 -1.60 -0.40
CA VAL A 171 2.55 -0.27 -0.68
C VAL A 171 2.62 0.04 -2.17
N GLY A 172 2.08 -0.84 -3.02
CA GLY A 172 2.19 -0.81 -4.48
C GLY A 172 1.76 0.51 -5.11
N TYR A 173 2.68 1.45 -5.27
CA TYR A 173 2.57 2.57 -6.20
C TYR A 173 3.95 3.03 -6.68
N ARG A 174 4.57 2.22 -7.55
CA ARG A 174 5.48 2.76 -8.56
C ARG A 174 4.90 2.40 -9.94
N PRO A 175 4.11 3.29 -10.55
CA PRO A 175 3.71 3.10 -11.92
C PRO A 175 4.78 3.72 -12.82
N ASP A 176 5.69 2.90 -13.31
CA ASP A 176 5.94 2.94 -14.73
C ASP A 176 4.74 2.27 -15.42
N VAL A 177 3.97 3.08 -16.14
CA VAL A 177 2.80 2.65 -16.95
C VAL A 177 3.15 1.45 -17.86
N LEU A 178 4.44 1.31 -18.20
CA LEU A 178 4.99 0.21 -18.97
C LEU A 178 4.96 -1.14 -18.20
N ALA A 179 5.46 -1.19 -16.96
CA ALA A 179 5.40 -2.40 -16.13
C ALA A 179 3.96 -2.82 -15.79
N ALA A 180 3.04 -1.86 -15.62
CA ALA A 180 1.63 -2.16 -15.41
C ALA A 180 0.98 -2.84 -16.64
N LYS A 181 1.31 -2.37 -17.86
CA LYS A 181 0.84 -2.98 -19.12
C LYS A 181 1.41 -4.38 -19.34
N ASP A 182 2.70 -4.59 -19.03
CA ASP A 182 3.31 -5.93 -19.14
C ASP A 182 2.70 -6.93 -18.14
N LYS A 183 2.36 -6.47 -16.91
CA LYS A 183 1.66 -7.28 -15.90
C LYS A 183 0.24 -7.65 -16.36
N GLY A 184 -0.52 -6.71 -16.92
CA GLY A 184 -1.87 -6.92 -17.45
C GLY A 184 -1.92 -7.98 -18.55
N ALA A 185 -1.15 -7.77 -19.63
CA ALA A 185 -1.09 -8.68 -20.76
C ALA A 185 -0.61 -10.09 -20.36
N ARG A 186 0.37 -10.19 -19.45
CA ARG A 186 0.81 -11.48 -18.88
C ARG A 186 -0.35 -12.18 -18.17
N ASN A 187 -1.09 -11.49 -17.32
CA ASN A 187 -2.19 -12.08 -16.56
C ASN A 187 -3.31 -12.56 -17.49
N VAL A 188 -3.67 -11.80 -18.52
CA VAL A 188 -4.65 -12.21 -19.54
C VAL A 188 -4.20 -13.50 -20.22
N ARG A 189 -2.95 -13.58 -20.67
CA ARG A 189 -2.38 -14.78 -21.30
C ARG A 189 -2.46 -16.01 -20.39
N ILE A 190 -2.08 -15.87 -19.12
CA ILE A 190 -2.15 -16.98 -18.14
C ILE A 190 -3.60 -17.40 -17.89
N ALA A 191 -4.49 -16.44 -17.66
CA ALA A 191 -5.90 -16.72 -17.38
C ALA A 191 -6.59 -17.40 -18.57
N ARG A 192 -6.28 -16.97 -19.80
CA ARG A 192 -6.81 -17.56 -21.03
C ARG A 192 -6.29 -18.98 -21.23
N ALA A 193 -4.99 -19.20 -21.10
CA ALA A 193 -4.40 -20.54 -21.16
C ALA A 193 -5.01 -21.49 -20.11
N ALA A 194 -5.26 -21.00 -18.89
CA ALA A 194 -5.89 -21.79 -17.83
C ALA A 194 -7.37 -22.14 -18.15
N LEU A 195 -8.12 -21.24 -18.79
CA LEU A 195 -9.47 -21.52 -19.26
C LEU A 195 -9.46 -22.53 -20.41
N ASP A 196 -8.58 -22.35 -21.39
CA ASP A 196 -8.45 -23.25 -22.55
C ASP A 196 -8.05 -24.66 -22.11
N ALA A 197 -7.11 -24.77 -21.17
CA ALA A 197 -6.71 -26.05 -20.58
C ALA A 197 -7.86 -26.72 -19.83
N ALA A 198 -8.66 -25.97 -19.07
CA ALA A 198 -9.82 -26.50 -18.37
C ALA A 198 -10.90 -27.01 -19.34
N LEU A 199 -11.13 -26.29 -20.45
CA LEU A 199 -12.05 -26.72 -21.51
C LEU A 199 -11.53 -27.97 -22.23
N ALA A 200 -10.25 -28.00 -22.58
CA ALA A 200 -9.63 -29.15 -23.27
C ALA A 200 -9.61 -30.41 -22.39
N ALA A 201 -9.52 -30.25 -21.06
CA ALA A 201 -9.54 -31.35 -20.10
C ALA A 201 -10.95 -31.80 -19.70
N ASP A 202 -12.01 -31.23 -20.30
CA ASP A 202 -13.41 -31.45 -19.91
C ASP A 202 -13.63 -31.29 -18.39
N ALA A 203 -13.04 -30.24 -17.82
CA ALA A 203 -13.12 -29.97 -16.40
C ALA A 203 -14.57 -29.69 -15.97
N ALA A 204 -14.87 -29.93 -14.69
CA ALA A 204 -16.19 -29.69 -14.14
C ALA A 204 -16.69 -28.26 -14.47
N PRO A 205 -17.98 -28.07 -14.82
CA PRO A 205 -18.50 -26.76 -15.25
C PRO A 205 -18.23 -25.60 -14.28
N ALA A 206 -18.21 -25.87 -12.97
CA ALA A 206 -17.88 -24.86 -11.95
C ALA A 206 -16.42 -24.39 -12.05
N VAL A 207 -15.49 -25.28 -12.37
CA VAL A 207 -14.08 -24.92 -12.61
C VAL A 207 -13.97 -24.02 -13.83
N VAL A 208 -14.67 -24.35 -14.93
CA VAL A 208 -14.71 -23.53 -16.14
C VAL A 208 -15.28 -22.15 -15.86
N ALA A 209 -16.37 -22.06 -15.08
CA ALA A 209 -16.97 -20.79 -14.67
C ALA A 209 -15.98 -19.91 -13.87
N ALA A 210 -15.30 -20.50 -12.89
CA ALA A 210 -14.28 -19.81 -12.10
C ALA A 210 -13.10 -19.31 -12.96
N ARG A 211 -12.58 -20.14 -13.88
CA ARG A 211 -11.50 -19.74 -14.81
C ARG A 211 -11.95 -18.62 -15.75
N ARG A 212 -13.20 -18.65 -16.21
CA ARG A 212 -13.77 -17.57 -17.02
C ARG A 212 -13.91 -16.26 -16.23
N ALA A 213 -14.33 -16.32 -14.97
CA ALA A 213 -14.37 -15.16 -14.09
C ALA A 213 -12.96 -14.56 -13.86
N ASN A 214 -11.94 -15.40 -13.70
CA ASN A 214 -10.55 -14.95 -13.58
C ASN A 214 -10.03 -14.28 -14.86
N LEU A 215 -10.38 -14.82 -16.04
CA LEU A 215 -10.08 -14.19 -17.33
C LEU A 215 -10.73 -12.81 -17.44
N ALA A 216 -12.02 -12.69 -17.10
CA ALA A 216 -12.72 -11.41 -17.13
C ALA A 216 -12.05 -10.34 -16.25
N ARG A 217 -11.63 -10.70 -15.02
CA ARG A 217 -10.90 -9.78 -14.14
C ARG A 217 -9.52 -9.40 -14.70
N SER A 218 -8.83 -10.34 -15.35
CA SER A 218 -7.54 -10.07 -15.99
C SER A 218 -7.69 -9.12 -17.18
N LEU A 219 -8.72 -9.31 -18.01
CA LEU A 219 -9.06 -8.42 -19.13
C LEU A 219 -9.39 -7.00 -18.66
N MET A 220 -10.09 -6.87 -17.53
CA MET A 220 -10.36 -5.56 -16.92
C MET A 220 -9.07 -4.85 -16.50
N LEU A 221 -8.12 -5.57 -15.88
CA LEU A 221 -6.83 -5.00 -15.47
C LEU A 221 -5.96 -4.60 -16.67
N ASP A 222 -6.08 -5.29 -17.80
CA ASP A 222 -5.41 -4.96 -19.05
C ASP A 222 -6.16 -3.89 -19.88
N ALA A 223 -7.26 -3.36 -19.36
CA ALA A 223 -8.15 -2.39 -19.99
C ALA A 223 -8.86 -2.87 -21.28
N GLU A 224 -9.01 -4.17 -21.47
CA GLU A 224 -9.85 -4.78 -22.52
C GLU A 224 -11.33 -4.86 -22.08
N LEU A 225 -11.90 -3.70 -21.76
CA LEU A 225 -13.17 -3.58 -21.00
C LEU A 225 -14.39 -4.26 -21.65
N PRO A 226 -14.65 -4.14 -22.97
CA PRO A 226 -15.80 -4.79 -23.59
C PRO A 226 -15.72 -6.32 -23.54
N GLU A 227 -14.54 -6.89 -23.78
CA GLU A 227 -14.33 -8.35 -23.69
C GLU A 227 -14.42 -8.83 -22.24
N ALA A 228 -13.91 -8.03 -21.29
CA ALA A 228 -14.03 -8.30 -19.86
C ALA A 228 -15.50 -8.46 -19.44
N LEU A 229 -16.36 -7.50 -19.80
CA LEU A 229 -17.79 -7.53 -19.49
C LEU A 229 -18.50 -8.73 -20.14
N ALA A 230 -18.26 -8.98 -21.42
CA ALA A 230 -18.85 -10.12 -22.13
C ALA A 230 -18.44 -11.47 -21.49
N THR A 231 -17.15 -11.61 -21.18
CA THR A 231 -16.59 -12.81 -20.52
C THR A 231 -17.18 -12.99 -19.12
N ALA A 232 -17.34 -11.90 -18.37
CA ALA A 232 -17.95 -11.91 -17.04
C ALA A 232 -19.41 -12.33 -17.08
N HIS A 233 -20.21 -11.79 -18.02
CA HIS A 233 -21.61 -12.20 -18.18
C HIS A 233 -21.72 -13.69 -18.50
N ALA A 234 -20.86 -14.23 -19.35
CA ALA A 234 -20.82 -15.66 -19.65
C ALA A 234 -20.37 -16.52 -18.46
N ALA A 235 -19.54 -16.00 -17.56
CA ALA A 235 -19.18 -16.69 -16.31
C ALA A 235 -20.37 -16.68 -15.34
N HIS A 236 -20.99 -15.52 -15.13
CA HIS A 236 -22.10 -15.34 -14.20
C HIS A 236 -23.37 -16.11 -14.65
N ALA A 237 -23.70 -16.08 -15.94
CA ALA A 237 -24.85 -16.78 -16.52
C ALA A 237 -24.79 -18.31 -16.35
N SER A 238 -23.63 -18.88 -16.01
CA SER A 238 -23.52 -20.30 -15.67
C SER A 238 -24.25 -20.66 -14.38
N GLY A 239 -24.42 -19.71 -13.44
CA GLY A 239 -24.98 -19.96 -12.11
C GLY A 239 -24.08 -20.80 -11.19
N LEU A 240 -22.81 -21.01 -11.55
CA LEU A 240 -21.89 -21.93 -10.87
C LEU A 240 -20.78 -21.24 -10.07
N LEU A 241 -20.73 -19.91 -10.07
CA LEU A 241 -19.78 -19.16 -9.25
C LEU A 241 -20.19 -19.26 -7.77
N THR A 242 -19.21 -19.44 -6.90
CA THR A 242 -19.41 -19.27 -5.46
C THR A 242 -19.73 -17.80 -5.15
N PRO A 243 -20.37 -17.49 -3.99
CA PRO A 243 -20.65 -16.11 -3.61
C PRO A 243 -19.39 -15.22 -3.57
N ALA A 244 -18.26 -15.76 -3.11
CA ALA A 244 -17.00 -15.03 -3.07
C ALA A 244 -16.47 -14.70 -4.48
N GLU A 245 -16.51 -15.64 -5.41
CA GLU A 245 -16.11 -15.43 -6.81
C GLU A 245 -17.04 -14.44 -7.51
N ALA A 246 -18.35 -14.54 -7.28
CA ALA A 246 -19.35 -13.62 -7.83
C ALA A 246 -19.14 -12.18 -7.33
N VAL A 247 -18.88 -11.99 -6.03
CA VAL A 247 -18.56 -10.66 -5.46
C VAL A 247 -17.27 -10.09 -6.05
N GLN A 248 -16.21 -10.88 -6.16
CA GLN A 248 -14.94 -10.42 -6.75
C GLN A 248 -15.10 -10.03 -8.22
N LEU A 249 -15.84 -10.83 -9.00
CA LEU A 249 -16.15 -10.54 -10.39
C LEU A 249 -16.99 -9.26 -10.51
N ALA A 250 -18.06 -9.13 -9.72
CA ALA A 250 -18.97 -8.00 -9.77
C ALA A 250 -18.28 -6.67 -9.43
N ARG A 251 -17.38 -6.66 -8.44
CA ARG A 251 -16.56 -5.47 -8.12
C ARG A 251 -15.78 -4.96 -9.32
N ALA A 252 -15.02 -5.85 -9.96
CA ALA A 252 -14.22 -5.49 -11.13
C ALA A 252 -15.09 -5.03 -12.31
N MET A 253 -16.25 -5.65 -12.51
CA MET A 253 -17.14 -5.30 -13.62
C MET A 253 -17.94 -4.02 -13.39
N VAL A 254 -18.19 -3.61 -12.14
CA VAL A 254 -18.71 -2.26 -11.84
C VAL A 254 -17.74 -1.19 -12.34
N ASP A 255 -16.44 -1.37 -12.10
CA ASP A 255 -15.42 -0.44 -12.56
C ASP A 255 -15.29 -0.46 -14.09
N ALA A 256 -15.27 -1.65 -14.70
CA ALA A 256 -15.26 -1.80 -16.16
C ALA A 256 -16.48 -1.13 -16.82
N ALA A 257 -17.69 -1.40 -16.32
CA ALA A 257 -18.93 -0.79 -16.81
C ALA A 257 -18.95 0.73 -16.61
N THR A 258 -18.37 1.21 -15.51
CA THR A 258 -18.21 2.65 -15.28
C THR A 258 -17.31 3.29 -16.32
N ALA A 259 -16.16 2.67 -16.62
CA ALA A 259 -15.19 3.20 -17.56
C ALA A 259 -15.68 3.20 -19.02
N VAL A 260 -16.58 2.29 -19.40
CA VAL A 260 -17.25 2.31 -20.72
C VAL A 260 -18.59 3.06 -20.72
N GLU A 261 -18.95 3.70 -19.60
CA GLU A 261 -20.22 4.44 -19.43
C GLU A 261 -21.49 3.61 -19.67
N ASP A 262 -21.44 2.30 -19.39
CA ASP A 262 -22.60 1.39 -19.49
C ASP A 262 -23.34 1.31 -18.14
N ASP A 263 -24.33 2.19 -17.99
CA ASP A 263 -25.15 2.27 -16.79
C ASP A 263 -25.96 0.98 -16.55
N ALA A 264 -26.42 0.28 -17.60
CA ALA A 264 -27.21 -0.94 -17.46
C ALA A 264 -26.36 -2.11 -16.96
N ALA A 265 -25.18 -2.31 -17.54
CA ALA A 265 -24.23 -3.30 -17.06
C ALA A 265 -23.81 -3.00 -15.62
N ARG A 266 -23.58 -1.73 -15.28
CA ARG A 266 -23.20 -1.34 -13.92
C ARG A 266 -24.28 -1.67 -12.90
N GLU A 267 -25.55 -1.37 -13.19
CA GLU A 267 -26.67 -1.72 -12.32
C GLU A 267 -26.82 -3.24 -12.15
N HIS A 268 -26.62 -4.01 -13.23
CA HIS A 268 -26.59 -5.46 -13.16
C HIS A 268 -25.50 -5.95 -12.20
N TRP A 269 -24.25 -5.50 -12.35
CA TRP A 269 -23.15 -5.94 -11.50
C TRP A 269 -23.27 -5.45 -10.05
N PHE A 270 -23.89 -4.28 -9.81
CA PHE A 270 -24.28 -3.89 -8.45
C PHE A 270 -25.28 -4.86 -7.82
N ALA A 271 -26.28 -5.32 -8.57
CA ALA A 271 -27.24 -6.30 -8.07
C ALA A 271 -26.55 -7.63 -7.72
N VAL A 272 -25.70 -8.15 -8.62
CA VAL A 272 -24.91 -9.37 -8.39
C VAL A 272 -24.06 -9.25 -7.13
N TRP A 273 -23.40 -8.10 -6.93
CA TRP A 273 -22.59 -7.86 -5.73
C TRP A 273 -23.45 -7.87 -4.46
N ALA A 274 -24.54 -7.09 -4.41
CA ALA A 274 -25.38 -7.00 -3.21
C ALA A 274 -25.99 -8.34 -2.81
N GLU A 275 -26.47 -9.12 -3.80
CA GLU A 275 -27.06 -10.45 -3.59
C GLU A 275 -26.04 -11.41 -2.97
N ASN A 276 -24.85 -11.53 -3.58
CA ASN A 276 -23.85 -12.50 -3.13
C ASN A 276 -23.12 -12.07 -1.86
N ALA A 277 -23.03 -10.76 -1.58
CA ALA A 277 -22.55 -10.27 -0.30
C ALA A 277 -23.60 -10.41 0.81
N GLY A 278 -24.88 -10.63 0.50
CA GLY A 278 -25.96 -10.64 1.48
C GLY A 278 -26.20 -9.27 2.15
N THR A 279 -25.68 -8.18 1.57
CA THR A 279 -25.86 -6.81 2.06
C THR A 279 -25.63 -5.80 0.93
N ALA A 280 -26.43 -4.73 0.93
CA ALA A 280 -26.27 -3.62 -0.01
C ALA A 280 -25.21 -2.59 0.43
N ALA A 281 -24.67 -2.69 1.66
CA ALA A 281 -23.78 -1.68 2.24
C ALA A 281 -22.57 -1.34 1.36
N TRP A 282 -21.91 -2.38 0.82
CA TRP A 282 -20.78 -2.24 -0.09
C TRP A 282 -21.15 -1.52 -1.40
N VAL A 283 -22.31 -1.87 -1.96
CA VAL A 283 -22.84 -1.32 -3.22
C VAL A 283 -23.25 0.13 -3.03
N ASP A 284 -23.96 0.48 -1.96
CA ASP A 284 -24.32 1.87 -1.68
C ASP A 284 -23.09 2.74 -1.42
N ALA A 285 -22.06 2.21 -0.75
CA ALA A 285 -20.78 2.91 -0.62
C ALA A 285 -20.06 3.08 -1.96
N ALA A 286 -20.13 2.10 -2.86
CA ALA A 286 -19.60 2.22 -4.22
C ALA A 286 -20.37 3.27 -5.05
N ARG A 287 -21.71 3.32 -4.94
CA ARG A 287 -22.55 4.35 -5.57
C ARG A 287 -22.19 5.74 -5.08
N ALA A 288 -21.98 5.90 -3.77
CA ALA A 288 -21.57 7.17 -3.20
C ALA A 288 -20.25 7.69 -3.78
N ARG A 289 -19.26 6.78 -3.91
CA ARG A 289 -17.96 7.09 -4.55
C ARG A 289 -18.14 7.48 -6.01
N LEU A 290 -18.95 6.73 -6.76
CA LEU A 290 -19.21 7.02 -8.16
C LEU A 290 -19.86 8.40 -8.36
N ALA A 291 -20.88 8.71 -7.55
CA ALA A 291 -21.54 10.00 -7.58
C ALA A 291 -20.55 11.14 -7.26
N ALA A 292 -19.70 10.97 -6.25
CA ALA A 292 -18.66 11.93 -5.92
C ALA A 292 -17.65 12.14 -7.07
N ARG A 293 -17.20 11.06 -7.73
CA ARG A 293 -16.32 11.14 -8.91
C ARG A 293 -16.96 11.88 -10.09
N ARG A 294 -18.29 11.80 -10.22
CA ARG A 294 -19.08 12.53 -11.23
C ARG A 294 -19.46 13.95 -10.82
N GLY A 295 -19.05 14.41 -9.63
CA GLY A 295 -19.37 15.75 -9.14
C GLY A 295 -20.78 15.90 -8.56
N ASP A 296 -21.50 14.80 -8.31
CA ASP A 296 -22.86 14.81 -7.77
C ASP A 296 -22.87 14.59 -6.25
N ALA A 297 -22.84 15.69 -5.49
CA ALA A 297 -22.82 15.66 -4.03
C ALA A 297 -24.15 15.19 -3.42
N GLU A 298 -25.29 15.46 -4.05
CA GLU A 298 -26.60 15.07 -3.53
C GLU A 298 -26.80 13.56 -3.65
N ALA A 299 -26.49 12.99 -4.83
CA ALA A 299 -26.56 11.55 -5.03
C ALA A 299 -25.55 10.80 -4.15
N ALA A 300 -24.36 11.37 -3.92
CA ALA A 300 -23.38 10.79 -3.01
C ALA A 300 -23.92 10.67 -1.58
N LEU A 301 -24.52 11.75 -1.05
CA LEU A 301 -25.14 11.71 0.29
C LEU A 301 -26.35 10.79 0.35
N GLU A 302 -27.18 10.76 -0.70
CA GLU A 302 -28.35 9.89 -0.73
C GLU A 302 -27.96 8.41 -0.72
N ALA A 303 -26.90 8.04 -1.45
CA ALA A 303 -26.33 6.70 -1.36
C ALA A 303 -25.79 6.40 0.05
N LEU A 304 -25.03 7.34 0.65
CA LEU A 304 -24.52 7.18 2.02
C LEU A 304 -25.62 7.09 3.08
N ARG A 305 -26.81 7.67 2.87
CA ARG A 305 -27.94 7.53 3.82
C ARG A 305 -28.43 6.09 3.93
N ARG A 306 -28.36 5.31 2.84
CA ARG A 306 -28.74 3.89 2.81
C ARG A 306 -27.70 2.98 3.45
N VAL A 307 -26.44 3.44 3.51
CA VAL A 307 -25.34 2.69 4.11
C VAL A 307 -25.55 2.60 5.64
N PRO A 308 -25.68 1.38 6.21
CA PRO A 308 -25.75 1.19 7.66
C PRO A 308 -24.40 1.54 8.30
N THR A 309 -24.40 1.92 9.58
CA THR A 309 -23.14 2.25 10.29
C THR A 309 -22.14 1.10 10.24
N THR A 310 -22.61 -0.12 10.47
CA THR A 310 -21.82 -1.35 10.32
C THR A 310 -22.66 -2.44 9.67
N ALA A 311 -22.03 -3.32 8.90
CA ALA A 311 -22.63 -4.56 8.44
C ALA A 311 -21.59 -5.69 8.46
N VAL A 312 -22.04 -6.93 8.36
CA VAL A 312 -21.16 -8.09 8.10
C VAL A 312 -21.75 -8.78 6.88
N ASP A 313 -20.92 -9.00 5.86
CA ASP A 313 -21.36 -9.68 4.65
C ASP A 313 -21.36 -11.21 4.82
N ALA A 314 -21.89 -11.91 3.82
CA ALA A 314 -22.01 -13.37 3.81
C ALA A 314 -20.66 -14.11 3.92
N MET A 315 -19.53 -13.42 3.64
CA MET A 315 -18.17 -13.94 3.78
C MET A 315 -17.54 -13.60 5.13
N GLY A 316 -18.28 -12.91 6.02
CA GLY A 316 -17.80 -12.49 7.34
C GLY A 316 -16.93 -11.23 7.31
N LEU A 317 -16.87 -10.51 6.17
CA LEU A 317 -16.16 -9.24 6.09
C LEU A 317 -17.01 -8.16 6.76
N ARG A 318 -16.38 -7.44 7.69
CA ARG A 318 -17.02 -6.33 8.39
C ARG A 318 -16.95 -5.08 7.53
N PHE A 319 -18.11 -4.51 7.27
CA PHE A 319 -18.28 -3.19 6.70
C PHE A 319 -18.38 -2.16 7.83
N ASP A 320 -17.71 -1.03 7.68
CA ASP A 320 -17.87 0.16 8.52
C ASP A 320 -18.03 1.38 7.61
N LYS A 321 -19.12 2.12 7.79
CA LYS A 321 -19.42 3.32 7.01
C LYS A 321 -18.32 4.38 7.12
N TYR A 322 -17.66 4.49 8.27
CA TYR A 322 -16.60 5.47 8.51
C TYR A 322 -15.30 5.17 7.76
N ALA A 323 -15.16 3.97 7.19
CA ALA A 323 -14.10 3.67 6.24
C ALA A 323 -14.36 4.28 4.84
N HIS A 324 -15.58 4.79 4.59
CA HIS A 324 -16.00 5.44 3.34
C HIS A 324 -16.22 6.95 3.52
N THR A 325 -15.39 7.58 4.36
CA THR A 325 -15.54 8.97 4.77
C THR A 325 -15.23 9.97 3.67
N ALA A 326 -14.30 9.69 2.76
CA ALA A 326 -13.91 10.65 1.72
C ALA A 326 -15.08 11.16 0.85
N PRO A 327 -15.92 10.31 0.21
CA PRO A 327 -17.08 10.80 -0.53
C PRO A 327 -18.11 11.51 0.38
N TRP A 328 -18.20 11.13 1.66
CA TRP A 328 -19.10 11.75 2.62
C TRP A 328 -18.67 13.17 2.98
N ALA A 329 -17.41 13.35 3.37
CA ALA A 329 -16.83 14.64 3.73
C ALA A 329 -16.82 15.58 2.53
N TRP A 330 -16.43 15.07 1.34
CA TRP A 330 -16.46 15.84 0.10
C TRP A 330 -17.89 16.33 -0.22
N ALA A 331 -18.89 15.45 -0.20
CA ALA A 331 -20.25 15.84 -0.55
C ALA A 331 -20.84 16.85 0.43
N LEU A 332 -20.58 16.70 1.73
CA LEU A 332 -20.95 17.69 2.75
C LEU A 332 -20.27 19.04 2.49
N ALA A 333 -18.99 19.05 2.17
CA ALA A 333 -18.25 20.28 1.90
C ALA A 333 -18.79 21.02 0.66
N GLN A 334 -19.09 20.29 -0.43
CA GLN A 334 -19.67 20.87 -1.66
C GLN A 334 -21.04 21.50 -1.42
N LEU A 335 -21.84 20.93 -0.51
CA LEU A 335 -23.14 21.47 -0.13
C LEU A 335 -23.05 22.56 0.96
N GLY A 336 -21.87 23.11 1.22
CA GLY A 336 -21.65 24.17 2.21
C GLY A 336 -21.71 23.72 3.68
N ARG A 337 -21.81 22.41 3.95
CA ARG A 337 -21.94 21.81 5.28
C ARG A 337 -20.58 21.45 5.90
N ARG A 338 -19.60 22.37 5.81
CA ARG A 338 -18.20 22.12 6.22
C ARG A 338 -18.03 21.65 7.66
N ARG A 339 -18.79 22.20 8.61
CA ARG A 339 -18.75 21.76 10.02
C ARG A 339 -19.19 20.31 10.19
N GLU A 340 -20.10 19.84 9.35
CA GLU A 340 -20.54 18.45 9.36
C GLU A 340 -19.48 17.55 8.72
N ALA A 341 -18.88 17.99 7.61
CA ALA A 341 -17.76 17.30 6.99
C ALA A 341 -16.62 17.07 8.00
N LEU A 342 -16.22 18.10 8.74
CA LEU A 342 -15.18 18.02 9.76
C LEU A 342 -15.54 17.00 10.85
N ARG A 343 -16.76 17.03 11.38
CA ARG A 343 -17.22 16.08 12.42
C ARG A 343 -17.14 14.63 11.94
N VAL A 344 -17.56 14.36 10.71
CA VAL A 344 -17.50 13.00 10.13
C VAL A 344 -16.06 12.54 10.01
N VAL A 345 -15.15 13.41 9.55
CA VAL A 345 -13.72 13.09 9.42
C VAL A 345 -13.08 12.83 10.78
N VAL A 346 -13.30 13.71 11.78
CA VAL A 346 -12.81 13.54 13.16
C VAL A 346 -13.31 12.24 13.78
N GLU A 347 -14.59 11.92 13.58
CA GLU A 347 -15.17 10.67 14.09
C GLU A 347 -14.57 9.44 13.41
N ALA A 348 -14.32 9.50 12.10
CA ALA A 348 -13.71 8.40 11.36
C ALA A 348 -12.27 8.11 11.81
N VAL A 349 -11.43 9.15 11.94
CA VAL A 349 -10.05 8.96 12.40
C VAL A 349 -9.98 8.50 13.86
N GLY A 350 -10.90 8.96 14.72
CA GLY A 350 -11.02 8.48 16.09
C GLY A 350 -11.47 7.02 16.21
N ARG A 351 -12.13 6.49 15.16
CA ARG A 351 -12.52 5.07 15.05
C ARG A 351 -11.42 4.18 14.45
N GLY A 352 -10.31 4.76 14.00
CA GLY A 352 -9.19 4.01 13.39
C GLY A 352 -9.32 3.86 11.88
N HIS A 353 -9.99 4.80 11.21
CA HIS A 353 -10.07 4.84 9.76
C HIS A 353 -9.22 5.97 9.20
N VAL A 354 -8.49 5.71 8.12
CA VAL A 354 -7.88 6.75 7.29
C VAL A 354 -8.97 7.39 6.46
N ALA A 355 -9.52 8.50 6.97
CA ALA A 355 -10.78 9.04 6.50
C ALA A 355 -10.70 9.74 5.13
N VAL A 356 -9.61 10.48 4.89
CA VAL A 356 -9.32 11.31 3.71
C VAL A 356 -7.79 11.36 3.51
N SER A 357 -7.31 11.42 2.27
CA SER A 357 -5.87 11.64 1.98
C SER A 357 -5.31 12.85 2.71
N PRO A 358 -4.00 12.87 2.98
CA PRO A 358 -3.27 14.09 3.36
C PRO A 358 -3.63 15.32 2.52
N THR A 359 -3.55 15.20 1.19
CA THR A 359 -3.85 16.29 0.27
C THR A 359 -5.33 16.66 0.24
N GLY A 360 -6.23 15.67 0.32
CA GLY A 360 -7.67 15.90 0.40
C GLY A 360 -8.10 16.62 1.69
N LEU A 361 -7.41 16.38 2.82
CA LEU A 361 -7.63 17.16 4.03
C LEU A 361 -7.28 18.64 3.82
N LEU A 362 -6.18 18.93 3.11
CA LEU A 362 -5.81 20.30 2.74
C LEU A 362 -6.79 20.94 1.74
N ASP A 363 -7.50 20.15 0.93
CA ASP A 363 -8.53 20.66 0.02
C ASP A 363 -9.84 20.98 0.72
N LEU A 364 -10.19 20.20 1.76
CA LEU A 364 -11.47 20.33 2.47
C LEU A 364 -11.42 21.35 3.61
N PHE A 365 -10.26 21.49 4.25
CA PHE A 365 -10.14 22.14 5.55
C PHE A 365 -8.97 23.12 5.60
N ASP A 366 -9.12 24.16 6.43
CA ASP A 366 -8.01 25.05 6.76
C ASP A 366 -7.03 24.39 7.73
N ARG A 367 -5.89 25.05 7.96
CA ARG A 367 -4.82 24.55 8.83
C ARG A 367 -5.31 24.18 10.24
N ALA A 368 -6.17 25.00 10.86
CA ALA A 368 -6.62 24.76 12.22
C ALA A 368 -7.50 23.50 12.28
N GLN A 369 -8.37 23.33 11.30
CA GLN A 369 -9.22 22.16 11.15
C GLN A 369 -8.44 20.89 10.82
N VAL A 370 -7.38 20.98 10.01
CA VAL A 370 -6.49 19.83 9.75
C VAL A 370 -5.79 19.39 11.03
N LEU A 371 -5.29 20.33 11.84
CA LEU A 371 -4.69 20.00 13.14
C LEU A 371 -5.71 19.38 14.12
N GLU A 372 -6.97 19.81 14.08
CA GLU A 372 -8.06 19.17 14.82
C GLU A 372 -8.27 17.70 14.40
N VAL A 373 -8.26 17.42 13.09
CA VAL A 373 -8.33 16.04 12.57
C VAL A 373 -7.12 15.23 13.05
N LEU A 374 -5.90 15.77 12.90
CA LEU A 374 -4.67 15.07 13.28
C LEU A 374 -4.60 14.78 14.79
N ALA A 375 -5.16 15.64 15.64
CA ALA A 375 -5.27 15.40 17.07
C ALA A 375 -6.18 14.20 17.41
N ALA A 376 -7.17 13.90 16.56
CA ALA A 376 -8.09 12.78 16.73
C ALA A 376 -7.62 11.47 16.07
N VAL A 377 -6.60 11.50 15.22
CA VAL A 377 -6.02 10.28 14.61
C VAL A 377 -5.53 9.35 15.70
N ARG A 378 -5.82 8.06 15.62
CA ARG A 378 -5.29 7.11 16.60
C ARG A 378 -3.81 6.83 16.37
N ASP A 379 -3.12 6.42 17.43
CA ASP A 379 -1.68 6.19 17.36
C ASP A 379 -1.29 5.06 16.39
N ASP A 380 -2.14 4.03 16.29
CA ASP A 380 -2.01 2.89 15.39
C ASP A 380 -2.33 3.20 13.92
N GLU A 381 -2.84 4.39 13.59
CA GLU A 381 -3.08 4.80 12.19
C GLU A 381 -2.18 5.96 11.76
N TRP A 382 -1.39 6.53 12.70
CA TRP A 382 -0.53 7.68 12.44
C TRP A 382 0.50 7.42 11.33
N HIS A 383 1.08 6.22 11.31
CA HIS A 383 2.09 5.83 10.34
C HIS A 383 1.53 5.78 8.91
N VAL A 384 0.24 5.55 8.72
CA VAL A 384 -0.37 5.50 7.38
C VAL A 384 -0.31 6.89 6.72
N TYR A 385 -0.58 7.95 7.48
CA TYR A 385 -0.46 9.32 6.99
C TYR A 385 0.99 9.69 6.67
N VAL A 386 1.92 9.36 7.57
CA VAL A 386 3.35 9.59 7.36
C VAL A 386 3.85 8.86 6.12
N HIS A 387 3.55 7.56 6.01
CA HIS A 387 3.95 6.72 4.89
C HIS A 387 3.37 7.23 3.57
N THR A 388 2.08 7.56 3.54
CA THR A 388 1.41 8.11 2.34
C THR A 388 2.13 9.37 1.85
N CYS A 389 2.46 10.29 2.75
CA CYS A 389 3.19 11.49 2.37
C CYS A 389 4.60 11.18 1.86
N VAL A 390 5.36 10.31 2.53
CA VAL A 390 6.72 9.92 2.10
C VAL A 390 6.68 9.32 0.70
N GLN A 391 5.78 8.37 0.44
CA GLN A 391 5.65 7.74 -0.88
C GLN A 391 5.31 8.76 -1.96
N GLN A 392 4.35 9.65 -1.71
CA GLN A 392 3.99 10.71 -2.67
C GLN A 392 5.17 11.64 -2.97
N VAL A 393 5.94 12.02 -1.94
CA VAL A 393 7.12 12.88 -2.09
C VAL A 393 8.23 12.20 -2.89
N LEU A 394 8.46 10.90 -2.69
CA LEU A 394 9.47 10.14 -3.41
C LEU A 394 9.06 9.84 -4.86
N ALA A 395 7.77 9.59 -5.09
CA ALA A 395 7.24 9.25 -6.41
C ALA A 395 7.10 10.46 -7.35
N ALA A 396 6.72 11.64 -6.82
CA ALA A 396 6.45 12.81 -7.65
C ALA A 396 7.75 13.50 -8.11
N PRO A 397 7.92 13.82 -9.42
CA PRO A 397 9.11 14.49 -9.92
C PRO A 397 9.40 15.86 -9.27
N ASP A 398 8.35 16.59 -8.87
CA ASP A 398 8.42 17.87 -8.18
C ASP A 398 8.57 17.73 -6.64
N GLY A 399 8.64 16.49 -6.15
CA GLY A 399 8.72 16.18 -4.73
C GLY A 399 7.41 16.40 -3.96
N ALA A 400 6.26 16.50 -4.65
CA ALA A 400 4.93 16.65 -4.07
C ALA A 400 4.84 17.72 -2.95
N PRO A 401 4.93 19.03 -3.28
CA PRO A 401 5.00 20.11 -2.30
C PRO A 401 3.87 20.08 -1.25
N ARG A 402 2.66 19.70 -1.65
CA ARG A 402 1.50 19.58 -0.75
C ARG A 402 1.69 18.47 0.29
N SER A 403 2.28 17.35 -0.11
CA SER A 403 2.58 16.23 0.79
C SER A 403 3.74 16.57 1.74
N ARG A 404 4.74 17.34 1.29
CA ARG A 404 5.79 17.90 2.17
C ARG A 404 5.21 18.86 3.20
N ALA A 405 4.32 19.76 2.80
CA ALA A 405 3.62 20.65 3.71
C ALA A 405 2.78 19.87 4.74
N PHE A 406 2.14 18.78 4.34
CA PHE A 406 1.40 17.93 5.26
C PHE A 406 2.30 17.19 6.27
N LEU A 407 3.51 16.75 5.87
CA LEU A 407 4.49 16.20 6.82
C LEU A 407 4.85 17.20 7.93
N LEU A 408 4.95 18.49 7.60
CA LEU A 408 5.17 19.54 8.61
C LEU A 408 3.97 19.66 9.57
N LEU A 409 2.73 19.55 9.07
CA LEU A 409 1.53 19.54 9.92
C LEU A 409 1.47 18.30 10.82
N LEU A 410 1.90 17.14 10.33
CA LEU A 410 2.06 15.94 11.17
C LEU A 410 3.07 16.20 12.29
N ASN A 411 4.21 16.80 11.98
CA ASN A 411 5.23 17.13 12.98
C ASN A 411 4.72 18.15 13.99
N GLU A 412 3.95 19.15 13.55
CA GLU A 412 3.33 20.12 14.44
C GLU A 412 2.27 19.49 15.36
N ALA A 413 1.42 18.61 14.82
CA ALA A 413 0.38 17.94 15.58
C ALA A 413 0.97 16.97 16.62
N ARG A 414 2.11 16.33 16.31
CA ARG A 414 2.84 15.46 17.24
C ARG A 414 4.36 15.68 17.19
N PRO A 415 4.87 16.74 17.83
CA PRO A 415 6.30 17.10 17.76
C PRO A 415 7.23 16.11 18.47
N ARG A 416 6.68 15.07 19.12
CA ARG A 416 7.44 14.01 19.80
C ARG A 416 7.37 12.68 19.06
N ASP A 417 6.64 12.60 17.95
CA ASP A 417 6.48 11.37 17.19
C ASP A 417 7.72 11.09 16.34
N LEU A 418 8.43 10.01 16.70
CA LEU A 418 9.66 9.63 16.01
C LEU A 418 9.41 9.16 14.57
N ARG A 419 8.23 8.61 14.25
CA ARG A 419 7.93 8.13 12.89
C ARG A 419 7.91 9.30 11.92
N THR A 420 7.26 10.40 12.32
CA THR A 420 7.23 11.64 11.55
C THR A 420 8.62 12.30 11.47
N ALA A 421 9.36 12.33 12.59
CA ALA A 421 10.71 12.89 12.59
C ALA A 421 11.66 12.13 11.65
N VAL A 422 11.69 10.80 11.73
CA VAL A 422 12.54 9.95 10.87
C VAL A 422 12.13 10.03 9.40
N ALA A 423 10.84 10.19 9.10
CA ALA A 423 10.33 10.31 7.73
C ALA A 423 11.04 11.42 6.92
N CYS A 424 11.44 12.53 7.57
CA CYS A 424 12.11 13.63 6.87
C CYS A 424 13.50 13.23 6.33
N GLY A 425 14.20 12.30 6.99
CA GLY A 425 15.48 11.78 6.51
C GLY A 425 15.34 11.05 5.18
N HIS A 426 14.25 10.29 5.02
CA HIS A 426 13.97 9.55 3.77
C HIS A 426 13.65 10.47 2.59
N VAL A 427 13.02 11.62 2.86
CA VAL A 427 12.64 12.58 1.81
C VAL A 427 13.60 13.76 1.68
N ALA A 428 14.73 13.75 2.40
CA ALA A 428 15.65 14.89 2.50
C ALA A 428 16.04 15.48 1.13
N ARG A 429 16.34 14.62 0.15
CA ARG A 429 16.68 15.01 -1.24
C ARG A 429 15.59 15.79 -1.97
N ARG A 430 14.35 15.71 -1.50
CA ARG A 430 13.17 16.34 -2.09
C ARG A 430 12.73 17.58 -1.31
N LEU A 431 13.41 17.94 -0.23
CA LEU A 431 13.12 19.12 0.57
C LEU A 431 13.79 20.36 -0.03
N SER A 432 13.13 21.51 0.08
CA SER A 432 13.81 22.80 -0.05
C SER A 432 14.79 22.99 1.12
N LEU A 433 15.74 23.92 0.99
CA LEU A 433 16.67 24.24 2.09
C LEU A 433 15.95 24.78 3.34
N GLU A 434 14.85 25.52 3.15
CA GLU A 434 14.02 26.04 4.24
C GLU A 434 13.27 24.90 4.97
N GLU A 435 12.70 23.97 4.21
CA GLU A 435 12.08 22.76 4.76
C GLU A 435 13.13 21.91 5.50
N ALA A 436 14.30 21.71 4.89
CA ALA A 436 15.40 20.96 5.49
C ALA A 436 15.90 21.60 6.79
N ALA A 437 16.02 22.94 6.85
CA ALA A 437 16.38 23.64 8.08
C ALA A 437 15.30 23.47 9.17
N THR A 438 14.02 23.57 8.82
CA THR A 438 12.90 23.35 9.74
C THR A 438 12.97 21.94 10.35
N TRP A 439 13.20 20.92 9.51
CA TRP A 439 13.35 19.54 9.96
C TRP A 439 14.63 19.28 10.74
N ALA A 440 15.74 19.92 10.37
CA ALA A 440 17.02 19.83 11.09
C ALA A 440 16.87 20.34 12.54
N ALA A 441 16.13 21.42 12.75
CA ALA A 441 15.77 21.88 14.08
C ALA A 441 14.93 20.84 14.83
N SER A 442 13.89 20.29 14.18
CA SER A 442 13.00 19.31 14.79
C SER A 442 13.74 18.05 15.25
N LEU A 443 14.48 17.38 14.36
CA LEU A 443 15.22 16.15 14.62
C LEU A 443 16.17 16.26 15.82
N ARG A 444 16.83 17.41 15.97
CA ARG A 444 17.74 17.65 17.11
C ARG A 444 17.01 17.67 18.45
N THR A 445 15.74 18.10 18.48
CA THR A 445 14.95 18.01 19.73
C THR A 445 14.67 16.57 20.16
N HIS A 446 14.76 15.61 19.22
CA HIS A 446 14.68 14.17 19.49
C HIS A 446 16.03 13.47 19.68
N GLY A 447 17.14 14.22 19.61
CA GLY A 447 18.48 13.62 19.62
C GLY A 447 18.83 12.85 18.34
N LEU A 448 18.08 13.04 17.25
CA LEU A 448 18.28 12.38 15.95
C LEU A 448 19.10 13.26 14.99
N ALA A 449 20.12 13.93 15.50
CA ALA A 449 20.96 14.83 14.72
C ALA A 449 21.63 14.12 13.52
N GLU A 450 21.88 12.83 13.64
CA GLU A 450 22.47 11.98 12.62
C GLU A 450 21.64 11.96 11.32
N LEU A 451 20.32 12.09 11.42
CA LEU A 451 19.38 12.10 10.29
C LEU A 451 19.16 13.50 9.69
N CYS A 452 19.92 14.51 10.10
CA CYS A 452 19.76 15.89 9.67
C CYS A 452 19.68 16.04 8.14
N PRO A 453 18.56 16.50 7.57
CA PRO A 453 18.37 16.53 6.12
C PRO A 453 19.33 17.50 5.43
N LEU A 454 19.77 18.58 6.09
CA LEU A 454 20.81 19.46 5.55
C LEU A 454 22.14 18.72 5.35
N VAL A 455 22.50 17.83 6.28
CA VAL A 455 23.71 16.99 6.15
C VAL A 455 23.50 15.95 5.05
N VAL A 456 22.32 15.32 4.98
CA VAL A 456 21.99 14.37 3.92
C VAL A 456 22.14 15.03 2.55
N ILE A 457 21.56 16.22 2.35
CA ILE A 457 21.69 16.97 1.10
C ILE A 457 23.16 17.30 0.82
N ALA A 458 23.90 17.86 1.79
CA ALA A 458 25.28 18.30 1.58
C ALA A 458 26.22 17.17 1.15
N CYS A 459 26.08 15.99 1.77
CA CYS A 459 26.96 14.85 1.56
C CYS A 459 26.58 13.98 0.36
N ASP A 460 25.47 14.27 -0.32
CA ASP A 460 24.94 13.41 -1.38
C ASP A 460 25.44 13.82 -2.77
N PRO A 461 26.26 13.00 -3.46
CA PRO A 461 26.76 13.33 -4.78
C PRO A 461 25.67 13.44 -5.86
N ALA A 462 24.47 12.91 -5.63
CA ALA A 462 23.35 13.02 -6.56
C ALA A 462 22.65 14.38 -6.51
N CYS A 463 22.88 15.18 -5.46
CA CYS A 463 22.33 16.54 -5.34
C CYS A 463 23.19 17.55 -6.12
N ASP A 464 22.56 18.62 -6.58
CA ASP A 464 23.23 19.73 -7.25
C ASP A 464 24.35 20.33 -6.37
N PRO A 465 25.59 20.53 -6.89
CA PRO A 465 26.71 21.08 -6.12
C PRO A 465 26.41 22.40 -5.38
N ARG A 466 25.62 23.30 -5.99
CA ARG A 466 25.27 24.58 -5.36
C ARG A 466 24.33 24.34 -4.18
N GLN A 467 23.32 23.50 -4.34
CA GLN A 467 22.43 23.10 -3.23
C GLN A 467 23.18 22.42 -2.10
N ARG A 468 24.13 21.53 -2.43
CA ARG A 468 24.98 20.85 -1.45
C ARG A 468 25.80 21.84 -0.62
N ALA A 469 26.42 22.82 -1.29
CA ALA A 469 27.20 23.86 -0.62
C ALA A 469 26.33 24.67 0.35
N LEU A 470 25.16 25.15 -0.09
CA LEU A 470 24.24 25.91 0.77
C LEU A 470 23.73 25.07 1.96
N ALA A 471 23.38 23.80 1.74
CA ALA A 471 22.94 22.91 2.81
C ALA A 471 24.05 22.65 3.84
N GLY A 472 25.28 22.41 3.37
CA GLY A 472 26.45 22.21 4.22
C GLY A 472 26.79 23.46 5.03
N ALA A 473 26.69 24.64 4.40
CA ALA A 473 26.87 25.93 5.06
C ALA A 473 25.83 26.16 6.17
N LEU A 474 24.54 25.93 5.90
CA LEU A 474 23.49 26.02 6.90
C LEU A 474 23.69 25.01 8.05
N ALA A 475 24.03 23.76 7.74
CA ALA A 475 24.30 22.73 8.74
C ALA A 475 25.45 23.11 9.67
N TRP A 476 26.51 23.72 9.12
CA TRP A 476 27.66 24.15 9.90
C TRP A 476 27.45 25.47 10.64
N ASP A 477 26.95 26.51 9.99
CA ASP A 477 26.87 27.83 10.61
C ASP A 477 25.76 27.92 11.65
N VAL A 478 24.59 27.37 11.33
CA VAL A 478 23.41 27.40 12.23
C VAL A 478 23.52 26.33 13.32
N TYR A 479 23.90 25.10 12.96
CA TYR A 479 23.82 23.96 13.87
C TYR A 479 25.17 23.43 14.35
N ARG A 480 26.29 24.00 13.88
CA ARG A 480 27.66 23.57 14.22
C ARG A 480 27.90 22.08 13.96
N ASP A 481 27.26 21.53 12.93
CA ASP A 481 27.41 20.12 12.54
C ASP A 481 28.64 19.93 11.64
N PRO A 482 29.71 19.25 12.11
CA PRO A 482 30.95 19.12 11.35
C PRO A 482 30.77 18.37 10.04
N ARG A 483 29.78 17.47 9.94
CA ARG A 483 29.47 16.76 8.69
C ARG A 483 28.97 17.71 7.61
N GLY A 484 28.28 18.77 8.01
CA GLY A 484 27.86 19.85 7.11
C GLY A 484 29.04 20.63 6.56
N ARG A 485 30.05 20.92 7.40
CA ARG A 485 31.30 21.55 6.98
C ARG A 485 32.05 20.70 5.96
N ASP A 486 32.16 19.40 6.23
CA ASP A 486 32.85 18.47 5.34
C ASP A 486 32.10 18.35 4.00
N GLY A 487 30.76 18.24 4.03
CA GLY A 487 29.93 18.26 2.82
C GLY A 487 30.02 19.57 2.02
N LEU A 488 30.11 20.73 2.70
CA LEU A 488 30.36 22.03 2.05
C LEU A 488 31.72 22.02 1.34
N ALA A 489 32.78 21.57 2.02
CA ALA A 489 34.12 21.51 1.44
C ALA A 489 34.19 20.58 0.22
N ASP A 490 33.46 19.46 0.24
CA ASP A 490 33.36 18.53 -0.89
C ASP A 490 32.54 19.08 -2.06
N ALA A 491 31.56 19.95 -1.78
CA ALA A 491 30.66 20.50 -2.79
C ALA A 491 31.26 21.71 -3.53
N LEU A 492 31.97 22.60 -2.82
CA LEU A 492 32.50 23.85 -3.38
C LEU A 492 33.30 23.68 -4.68
N PRO A 493 34.25 22.73 -4.81
CA PRO A 493 35.02 22.56 -6.05
C PRO A 493 34.20 22.05 -7.24
N LEU A 494 32.98 21.56 -7.00
CA LEU A 494 32.08 21.00 -8.01
C LEU A 494 31.09 22.04 -8.54
N VAL A 495 31.05 23.24 -7.94
CA VAL A 495 30.20 24.35 -8.39
C VAL A 495 30.80 24.94 -9.67
N ALA A 496 29.98 25.07 -10.71
CA ALA A 496 30.44 25.63 -11.97
C ALA A 496 30.82 27.13 -11.81
N PRO A 497 31.89 27.61 -12.46
CA PRO A 497 32.37 28.99 -12.30
C PRO A 497 31.30 30.07 -12.50
N GLU A 498 30.36 29.86 -13.42
CA GLU A 498 29.25 30.78 -13.69
C GLU A 498 28.26 30.95 -12.52
N HIS A 499 28.25 30.01 -11.56
CA HIS A 499 27.37 30.04 -10.38
C HIS A 499 28.09 30.48 -9.10
N GLU A 500 29.41 30.72 -9.12
CA GLU A 500 30.19 31.06 -7.93
C GLU A 500 29.75 32.38 -7.29
N ALA A 501 29.54 33.42 -8.10
CA ALA A 501 29.11 34.74 -7.61
C ALA A 501 27.73 34.67 -6.93
N GLU A 502 26.77 33.99 -7.56
CA GLU A 502 25.43 33.80 -7.00
C GLU A 502 25.48 32.96 -5.71
N LEU A 503 26.32 31.92 -5.67
CA LEU A 503 26.50 31.12 -4.47
C LEU A 503 27.09 31.94 -3.32
N LEU A 504 28.07 32.79 -3.57
CA LEU A 504 28.65 33.68 -2.56
C LEU A 504 27.61 34.64 -1.99
N ASP A 505 26.79 35.26 -2.85
CA ASP A 505 25.70 36.14 -2.42
C ASP A 505 24.67 35.37 -1.56
N GLN A 506 24.33 34.14 -1.95
CA GLN A 506 23.42 33.28 -1.18
C GLN A 506 24.02 32.85 0.17
N LEU A 507 25.32 32.55 0.22
CA LEU A 507 26.03 32.20 1.45
C LEU A 507 26.14 33.39 2.41
N ASP A 508 26.32 34.61 1.91
CA ASP A 508 26.36 35.82 2.74
C ASP A 508 25.01 36.06 3.44
N VAL A 509 23.90 35.69 2.78
CA VAL A 509 22.56 35.77 3.37
C VAL A 509 22.27 34.62 4.33
N LEU A 510 22.58 33.38 3.92
CA LEU A 510 22.14 32.17 4.63
C LEU A 510 23.11 31.73 5.74
N ALA A 511 24.40 32.03 5.60
CA ALA A 511 25.46 31.64 6.52
C ALA A 511 26.56 32.72 6.58
N PRO A 512 26.23 33.96 7.00
CA PRO A 512 27.17 35.09 7.02
C PRO A 512 28.41 34.84 7.87
N GLY A 513 28.37 33.89 8.82
CA GLY A 513 29.53 33.51 9.62
C GLY A 513 30.63 32.80 8.82
N LEU A 514 30.32 32.31 7.62
CA LEU A 514 31.25 31.60 6.74
C LEU A 514 31.87 32.48 5.66
N VAL A 515 31.12 33.46 5.16
CA VAL A 515 31.63 34.44 4.19
C VAL A 515 32.36 35.49 5.01
N GLY A 516 33.67 35.29 5.19
CA GLY A 516 34.49 36.22 5.94
C GLY A 516 34.27 37.64 5.40
N ARG A 517 33.69 38.53 6.22
CA ARG A 517 33.85 39.96 6.01
C ARG A 517 35.35 40.21 6.08
N ALA A 518 35.98 40.33 4.93
CA ALA A 518 37.32 40.89 4.83
C ALA A 518 37.24 42.31 5.42
N GLY A 519 37.59 42.40 6.71
CA GLY A 519 37.91 43.64 7.40
C GLY A 519 39.41 43.83 7.39
#